data_AF-A0A7Y7MA49-F1
#
_entry.id   AF-A0A7Y7MA49-F1
#
_cell.length_a   1.000
_cell.length_b   1.000
_cell.length_c   1.000
_cell.angle_alpha   90.00
_cell.angle_beta   90.00
_cell.angle_gamma   90.00
#
_symmetry.space_group_name_H-M   'P 1'
#
loop_
_entity.id
_entity.type
_entity.pdbx_description
1 polymer ?
#
loop_
_entity_poly.entity_id
_entity_poly.type
_entity_poly.pdbx_seq_one_letter_code
_entity_poly.pdbx_strand_id
1 'polypeptide(L)'
;MSILRKWISPHNKFIGDTPKSIKLYLHIGSPKAGSSALQKFMLHTCNSLAKFGYYYPEHGADQNGVSGGHGQLASALRENNLESATLLLNKWMSHARKKNMKLVLSSESFFNQAQAFHTLLHEKLGLEPETIRVISFVRAPIDYLMGNYNQGIKRHDATWRLSSHLAQVMSTAKHSRAGIPLIQWAHYFGDDNCHFITYHKPSVDQPQIESLFLKALGMTLSNIKTLLPERTITNRSYVRSALELKRILNTVLDELPPKIGREIDRALQAYSDQHPEEDSLGSQDIPGPLYQEINDMFLSAMEPVMQRFPSLDRDVLFPPQGKKRARTAELCNPYRPLSYLEAQCPKELDAIKEEALSQYQSGSQGYAFLKLLDLLGLDFEEPDARTGLSARARGIIASSKMKEADRLRELGAYFEQQGLLDDALLLLQKALEARPGGGGIKKMQRRIADKKLVLEQINSSDASCDDITAH
;
A
#
# COMPACT_ATOMS: atom_id res chain seq x y z
N MET A 1 73.17 -12.90 28.91
CA MET A 1 72.17 -13.40 27.95
C MET A 1 71.04 -14.06 28.72
N SER A 2 69.80 -13.61 28.47
CA SER A 2 68.54 -14.39 28.31
C SER A 2 68.26 -15.57 29.26
N ILE A 3 67.08 -15.86 29.81
CA ILE A 3 65.66 -15.46 29.72
C ILE A 3 65.03 -16.32 30.83
N LEU A 4 64.03 -15.86 31.60
CA LEU A 4 63.02 -16.79 32.15
C LEU A 4 61.71 -16.11 32.51
N ARG A 5 60.65 -16.73 31.99
CA ARG A 5 59.26 -16.32 31.92
C ARG A 5 58.61 -16.21 33.31
N LYS A 6 57.90 -15.10 33.54
CA LYS A 6 56.97 -14.92 34.66
C LYS A 6 55.72 -15.79 34.46
N TRP A 7 55.40 -16.54 35.50
CA TRP A 7 54.13 -17.23 35.71
C TRP A 7 52.98 -16.23 35.86
N ILE A 8 51.87 -16.49 35.16
CA ILE A 8 50.58 -15.83 35.37
C ILE A 8 49.69 -16.82 36.14
N SER A 9 49.23 -16.37 37.30
CA SER A 9 48.31 -17.11 38.17
C SER A 9 46.87 -16.98 37.66
N PRO A 10 46.07 -18.07 37.62
CA PRO A 10 44.73 -18.04 37.00
C PRO A 10 43.61 -17.91 38.03
N HIS A 11 43.62 -16.95 38.95
CA HIS A 11 42.48 -16.70 39.86
C HIS A 11 42.12 -15.22 39.93
N ASN A 12 41.27 -14.77 38.99
CA ASN A 12 40.38 -13.65 39.22
C ASN A 12 39.07 -13.89 38.46
N LYS A 13 38.21 -14.75 39.03
CA LYS A 13 36.81 -14.83 38.64
C LYS A 13 36.15 -13.52 39.04
N PHE A 14 36.00 -12.60 38.08
CA PHE A 14 34.95 -11.59 38.16
C PHE A 14 33.61 -12.33 38.28
N ILE A 15 33.03 -12.31 39.46
CA ILE A 15 31.59 -12.53 39.65
C ILE A 15 30.94 -11.25 39.12
N GLY A 16 30.86 -11.14 37.80
CA GLY A 16 30.03 -10.17 37.12
C GLY A 16 28.70 -10.85 36.84
N ASP A 17 27.61 -10.23 37.28
CA ASP A 17 26.21 -10.57 36.96
C ASP A 17 26.11 -11.37 35.65
N THR A 18 25.68 -12.63 35.74
CA THR A 18 25.14 -13.30 34.57
C THR A 18 24.00 -12.40 34.05
N PRO A 19 24.04 -11.93 32.78
CA PRO A 19 23.04 -11.00 32.29
C PRO A 19 21.66 -11.61 32.48
N LYS A 20 20.83 -11.06 33.38
CA LYS A 20 19.45 -11.53 33.61
C LYS A 20 18.76 -11.77 32.27
N SER A 21 18.31 -13.00 32.02
CA SER A 21 17.67 -13.39 30.76
C SER A 21 16.53 -12.41 30.42
N ILE A 22 16.54 -11.88 29.19
CA ILE A 22 15.55 -10.91 28.71
C ILE A 22 14.49 -11.65 27.89
N LYS A 23 13.21 -11.30 28.05
CA LYS A 23 12.17 -11.73 27.10
C LYS A 23 11.87 -10.60 26.11
N LEU A 24 11.84 -10.94 24.83
CA LEU A 24 11.61 -10.02 23.72
C LEU A 24 10.31 -10.39 22.99
N TYR A 25 9.40 -9.43 22.87
CA TYR A 25 8.18 -9.55 22.08
C TYR A 25 8.31 -8.66 20.84
N LEU A 26 8.17 -9.25 19.66
CA LEU A 26 8.19 -8.58 18.37
C LEU A 26 6.79 -8.59 17.78
N HIS A 27 6.11 -7.45 17.79
CA HIS A 27 4.91 -7.25 16.98
C HIS A 27 5.30 -6.83 15.57
N ILE A 28 5.09 -7.72 14.60
CA ILE A 28 5.68 -7.59 13.25
C ILE A 28 4.74 -7.01 12.19
N GLY A 29 3.48 -6.68 12.52
CA GLY A 29 2.43 -6.40 11.54
C GLY A 29 1.36 -7.50 11.57
N SER A 30 0.57 -7.80 10.54
CA SER A 30 0.75 -7.54 9.10
C SER A 30 0.29 -6.16 8.62
N PRO A 31 0.62 -5.79 7.37
CA PRO A 31 0.17 -4.54 6.81
C PRO A 31 -1.33 -4.29 6.92
N LYS A 32 -1.69 -3.08 7.36
CA LYS A 32 -3.08 -2.64 7.56
C LYS A 32 -3.90 -3.48 8.56
N ALA A 33 -3.27 -4.26 9.44
CA ALA A 33 -3.94 -5.04 10.48
C ALA A 33 -3.99 -4.33 11.85
N GLY A 34 -4.15 -3.00 11.86
CA GLY A 34 -4.29 -2.23 13.11
C GLY A 34 -2.99 -1.84 13.81
N SER A 35 -1.82 -2.03 13.18
CA SER A 35 -0.51 -1.71 13.76
C SER A 35 -0.39 -0.29 14.32
N SER A 36 -0.89 0.72 13.60
CA SER A 36 -0.81 2.12 14.06
C SER A 36 -1.67 2.38 15.30
N ALA A 37 -2.85 1.75 15.41
CA ALA A 37 -3.70 1.87 16.59
C ALA A 37 -3.02 1.24 17.80
N LEU A 38 -2.48 0.02 17.64
CA LEU A 38 -1.70 -0.65 18.68
C LEU A 38 -0.48 0.15 19.11
N GLN A 39 0.31 0.67 18.18
CA GLN A 39 1.51 1.46 18.50
C GLN A 39 1.15 2.73 19.26
N LYS A 40 0.07 3.42 18.85
CA LYS A 40 -0.46 4.57 19.58
C LYS A 40 -0.87 4.15 20.99
N PHE A 41 -1.65 3.08 21.14
CA PHE A 41 -2.05 2.56 22.44
C PHE A 41 -0.86 2.24 23.36
N MET A 42 0.14 1.53 22.84
CA MET A 42 1.34 1.13 23.61
C MET A 42 2.18 2.33 24.05
N LEU A 43 2.30 3.36 23.21
CA LEU A 43 2.94 4.62 23.60
C LEU A 43 2.17 5.33 24.72
N HIS A 44 0.85 5.47 24.59
CA HIS A 44 0.03 6.17 25.59
C HIS A 44 -0.02 5.42 26.93
N THR A 45 0.16 4.10 26.92
CA THR A 45 0.10 3.24 28.11
C THR A 45 1.48 2.80 28.62
N CYS A 46 2.58 3.31 28.07
CA CYS A 46 3.94 2.83 28.36
C CYS A 46 4.29 2.85 29.86
N ASN A 47 3.89 3.91 30.58
CA ASN A 47 4.10 4.05 32.02
C ASN A 47 3.30 3.03 32.83
N SER A 48 2.09 2.70 32.39
CA SER A 48 1.25 1.70 33.05
C SER A 48 1.73 0.28 32.74
N LEU A 49 2.19 0.03 31.52
CA LEU A 49 2.83 -1.24 31.11
C LEU A 49 4.09 -1.54 31.92
N ALA A 50 4.88 -0.51 32.23
CA ALA A 50 6.08 -0.65 33.05
C ALA A 50 5.77 -1.19 34.46
N LYS A 51 4.61 -0.84 35.04
CA LYS A 51 4.15 -1.37 36.35
C LYS A 51 3.87 -2.88 36.30
N PHE A 52 3.57 -3.41 35.11
CA PHE A 52 3.37 -4.83 34.86
C PHE A 52 4.63 -5.54 34.33
N GLY A 53 5.79 -4.86 34.36
CA GLY A 53 7.07 -5.43 33.93
C GLY A 53 7.27 -5.46 32.42
N TYR A 54 6.62 -4.59 31.66
CA TYR A 54 6.80 -4.45 30.21
C TYR A 54 7.44 -3.11 29.86
N TYR A 55 8.51 -3.16 29.07
CA TYR A 55 9.17 -1.99 28.51
C TYR A 55 8.81 -1.88 27.02
N TYR A 56 8.14 -0.78 26.68
CA TYR A 56 7.90 -0.38 25.29
C TYR A 56 8.66 0.92 25.05
N PRO A 57 9.79 0.90 24.31
CA PRO A 57 10.57 2.10 24.07
C PRO A 57 9.78 3.21 23.39
N GLU A 58 10.01 4.44 23.82
CA GLU A 58 9.45 5.60 23.16
C GLU A 58 10.01 5.75 21.74
N HIS A 59 9.16 6.21 20.83
CA HIS A 59 9.50 6.48 19.44
C HIS A 59 8.61 7.62 18.92
N GLY A 60 9.07 8.29 17.86
CA GLY A 60 8.32 9.38 17.24
C GLY A 60 6.98 8.92 16.62
N ALA A 61 6.11 9.90 16.43
CA ALA A 61 5.05 9.84 15.43
C ALA A 61 5.43 10.75 14.26
N ASP A 62 4.96 10.43 13.06
CA ASP A 62 5.09 11.35 11.94
C ASP A 62 4.26 12.62 12.15
N GLN A 63 4.39 13.56 11.21
CA GLN A 63 3.64 14.82 11.18
C GLN A 63 2.11 14.66 11.20
N ASN A 64 1.59 13.46 10.90
CA ASN A 64 0.17 13.12 10.92
C ASN A 64 -0.25 12.39 12.21
N GLY A 65 0.63 12.30 13.20
CA GLY A 65 0.39 11.55 14.43
C GLY A 65 0.35 10.03 14.22
N VAL A 66 0.78 9.54 13.05
CA VAL A 66 0.88 8.11 12.76
C VAL A 66 2.26 7.65 13.19
N SER A 67 2.29 6.71 14.12
CA SER A 67 3.56 6.11 14.50
C SER A 67 3.99 5.02 13.52
N GLY A 68 5.26 5.03 13.12
CA GLY A 68 5.92 3.90 12.46
C GLY A 68 6.42 2.83 13.44
N GLY A 69 6.14 3.02 14.73
CA GLY A 69 6.66 2.19 15.81
C GLY A 69 8.19 2.27 15.89
N HIS A 70 8.80 1.12 16.07
CA HIS A 70 10.25 0.94 16.13
C HIS A 70 10.86 0.74 14.73
N GLY A 71 10.29 1.39 13.71
CA GLY A 71 10.66 1.23 12.30
C GLY A 71 12.11 1.55 12.00
N GLN A 72 12.77 2.40 12.80
CA GLN A 72 14.20 2.69 12.70
C GLN A 72 15.10 1.43 12.84
N LEU A 73 14.69 0.43 13.64
CA LEU A 73 15.40 -0.85 13.70
C LEU A 73 15.24 -1.61 12.38
N ALA A 74 14.03 -1.56 11.81
CA ALA A 74 13.72 -2.18 10.53
C ALA A 74 14.47 -1.50 9.37
N SER A 75 14.64 -0.18 9.41
CA SER A 75 15.41 0.58 8.41
C SER A 75 16.88 0.20 8.46
N ALA A 76 17.49 0.20 9.66
CA ALA A 76 18.88 -0.20 9.82
C ALA A 76 19.15 -1.63 9.31
N LEU A 77 18.23 -2.57 9.56
CA LEU A 77 18.32 -3.94 9.04
C LEU A 77 18.17 -4.00 7.51
N ARG A 78 17.24 -3.24 6.94
CA ARG A 78 17.02 -3.16 5.47
C ARG A 78 18.22 -2.56 4.74
N GLU A 79 18.89 -1.60 5.35
CA GLU A 79 20.12 -0.96 4.87
C GLU A 79 21.37 -1.81 5.14
N ASN A 80 21.20 -3.04 5.66
CA ASN A 80 22.27 -3.95 6.06
C ASN A 80 23.27 -3.34 7.08
N ASN A 81 22.81 -2.35 7.85
CA ASN A 81 23.58 -1.69 8.89
C ASN A 81 23.38 -2.42 10.23
N LEU A 82 23.94 -3.62 10.31
CA LEU A 82 23.83 -4.50 11.48
C LEU A 82 24.42 -3.86 12.74
N GLU A 83 25.45 -3.03 12.62
CA GLU A 83 26.06 -2.35 13.78
C GLU A 83 25.10 -1.35 14.41
N SER A 84 24.46 -0.51 13.60
CA SER A 84 23.47 0.45 14.10
C SER A 84 22.24 -0.26 14.70
N ALA A 85 21.77 -1.32 14.05
CA ALA A 85 20.69 -2.16 14.58
C ALA A 85 21.07 -2.79 15.93
N THR A 86 22.30 -3.29 16.05
CA THR A 86 22.86 -3.88 17.29
C THR A 86 22.94 -2.85 18.40
N LEU A 87 23.51 -1.66 18.14
CA LEU A 87 23.63 -0.58 19.11
C LEU A 87 22.26 -0.15 19.63
N LEU A 88 21.31 0.02 18.72
CA LEU A 88 19.96 0.45 19.04
C LEU A 88 19.23 -0.58 19.91
N LEU A 89 19.26 -1.85 19.50
CA LEU A 89 18.62 -2.92 20.25
C LEU A 89 19.28 -3.12 21.61
N ASN A 90 20.61 -3.08 21.70
CA ASN A 90 21.33 -3.18 22.97
C ASN A 90 20.97 -2.05 23.95
N LYS A 91 20.75 -0.83 23.46
CA LYS A 91 20.26 0.29 24.29
C LYS A 91 18.92 -0.07 24.95
N TRP A 92 17.97 -0.59 24.16
CA TRP A 92 16.65 -0.97 24.67
C TRP A 92 16.71 -2.19 25.59
N MET A 93 17.47 -3.22 25.23
CA MET A 93 17.65 -4.41 26.05
C MET A 93 18.32 -4.10 27.39
N SER A 94 19.32 -3.22 27.40
CA SER A 94 20.00 -2.80 28.64
C SER A 94 19.04 -2.10 29.59
N HIS A 95 18.16 -1.23 29.08
CA HIS A 95 17.12 -0.60 29.89
C HIS A 95 16.16 -1.63 30.48
N ALA A 96 15.68 -2.57 29.66
CA ALA A 96 14.78 -3.63 30.09
C ALA A 96 15.41 -4.50 31.18
N ARG A 97 16.67 -4.96 30.98
CA ARG A 97 17.41 -5.78 31.95
C ARG A 97 17.62 -5.04 33.28
N LYS A 98 18.03 -3.77 33.24
CA LYS A 98 18.24 -2.96 34.45
C LYS A 98 16.99 -2.86 35.32
N LYS A 99 15.80 -2.85 34.70
CA LYS A 99 14.51 -2.76 35.40
C LYS A 99 13.78 -4.10 35.51
N ASN A 100 14.42 -5.21 35.14
CA ASN A 100 13.81 -6.55 35.14
C ASN A 100 12.48 -6.61 34.36
N MET A 101 12.42 -5.95 33.20
CA MET A 101 11.24 -5.88 32.35
C MET A 101 11.41 -6.70 31.06
N LYS A 102 10.28 -7.11 30.48
CA LYS A 102 10.18 -7.72 29.15
C LYS A 102 10.19 -6.60 28.10
N LEU A 103 10.98 -6.74 27.04
CA LEU A 103 11.04 -5.75 25.96
C LEU A 103 9.96 -6.05 24.92
N VAL A 104 9.19 -5.03 24.53
CA VAL A 104 8.18 -5.11 23.47
C VAL A 104 8.54 -4.12 22.37
N LEU A 105 8.73 -4.63 21.16
CA LEU A 105 8.97 -3.83 19.95
C LEU A 105 7.82 -4.06 18.98
N SER A 106 7.46 -3.02 18.24
CA SER A 106 6.36 -3.05 17.28
C SER A 106 6.72 -2.23 16.05
N SER A 107 6.65 -2.81 14.86
CA SER A 107 6.68 -2.09 13.59
C SER A 107 6.15 -2.97 12.46
N GLU A 108 5.30 -2.42 11.61
CA GLU A 108 4.86 -3.09 10.37
C GLU A 108 6.05 -3.33 9.41
N SER A 109 7.10 -2.51 9.51
CA SER A 109 8.31 -2.69 8.70
C SER A 109 9.11 -3.95 9.05
N PHE A 110 8.79 -4.63 10.15
CA PHE A 110 9.40 -5.91 10.50
C PHE A 110 8.85 -7.07 9.67
N PHE A 111 7.64 -6.95 9.11
CA PHE A 111 6.89 -8.06 8.54
C PHE A 111 7.70 -8.93 7.57
N ASN A 112 8.47 -8.30 6.66
CA ASN A 112 9.26 -9.00 5.63
C ASN A 112 10.74 -9.18 6.00
N GLN A 113 11.11 -9.13 7.29
CA GLN A 113 12.52 -9.10 7.72
C GLN A 113 12.94 -10.27 8.63
N ALA A 114 12.22 -11.40 8.58
CA ALA A 114 12.48 -12.55 9.45
C ALA A 114 13.96 -12.98 9.46
N GLN A 115 14.59 -13.10 8.28
CA GLN A 115 16.00 -13.47 8.17
C GLN A 115 16.95 -12.43 8.80
N ALA A 116 16.74 -11.14 8.53
CA ALA A 116 17.59 -10.09 9.09
C ALA A 116 17.48 -10.03 10.62
N PHE A 117 16.29 -10.26 11.16
CA PHE A 117 16.08 -10.40 12.60
C PHE A 117 16.73 -11.66 13.16
N HIS A 118 16.67 -12.79 12.46
CA HIS A 118 17.37 -14.01 12.88
C HIS A 118 18.87 -13.78 13.01
N THR A 119 19.50 -13.20 11.98
CA THR A 119 20.93 -12.84 12.00
C THR A 119 21.25 -11.87 13.13
N LEU A 120 20.44 -10.84 13.36
CA LEU A 120 20.67 -9.91 14.47
C LEU A 120 20.54 -10.58 15.84
N LEU A 121 19.46 -11.32 16.07
CA LEU A 121 19.10 -11.79 17.41
C LEU A 121 19.85 -13.05 17.82
N HIS A 122 19.98 -14.02 16.92
CA HIS A 122 20.62 -15.30 17.21
C HIS A 122 22.10 -15.26 16.87
N GLU A 123 22.46 -14.92 15.63
CA GLU A 123 23.86 -15.02 15.17
C GLU A 123 24.74 -13.92 15.77
N LYS A 124 24.25 -12.67 15.81
CA LYS A 124 25.03 -11.52 16.30
C LYS A 124 24.94 -11.31 17.80
N LEU A 125 23.75 -11.48 18.39
CA LEU A 125 23.50 -11.20 19.81
C LEU A 125 23.44 -12.46 20.70
N GLY A 126 23.40 -13.65 20.12
CA GLY A 126 23.40 -14.90 20.88
C GLY A 126 22.19 -15.07 21.80
N LEU A 127 21.02 -14.54 21.42
CA LEU A 127 19.79 -14.76 22.18
C LEU A 127 19.24 -16.15 21.92
N GLU A 128 18.73 -16.80 22.96
CA GLU A 128 18.08 -18.11 22.83
C GLU A 128 16.69 -17.97 22.19
N PRO A 129 16.28 -18.87 21.26
CA PRO A 129 14.96 -18.84 20.61
C PRO A 129 13.78 -18.69 21.58
N GLU A 130 13.83 -19.37 22.73
CA GLU A 130 12.74 -19.39 23.71
C GLU A 130 12.54 -18.04 24.41
N THR A 131 13.48 -17.10 24.27
CA THR A 131 13.37 -15.75 24.81
C THR A 131 12.60 -14.80 23.90
N ILE A 132 12.35 -15.20 22.65
CA ILE A 132 11.73 -14.36 21.62
C ILE A 132 10.31 -14.84 21.35
N ARG A 133 9.38 -13.89 21.25
CA ARG A 133 7.99 -14.14 20.84
C ARG A 133 7.64 -13.21 19.71
N VAL A 134 7.21 -13.78 18.59
CA VAL A 134 6.76 -13.07 17.40
C VAL A 134 5.24 -13.03 17.43
N ILE A 135 4.66 -11.84 17.33
CA ILE A 135 3.20 -11.65 17.35
C ILE A 135 2.81 -10.95 16.05
N SER A 136 1.79 -11.47 15.36
CA SER A 136 1.25 -10.84 14.17
C SER A 136 -0.27 -10.90 14.13
N PHE A 137 -0.92 -9.80 13.74
CA PHE A 137 -2.32 -9.79 13.36
C PHE A 137 -2.45 -10.03 11.85
N VAL A 138 -3.19 -11.06 11.46
CA VAL A 138 -3.37 -11.49 10.06
C VAL A 138 -4.73 -11.03 9.57
N ARG A 139 -4.76 -10.16 8.57
CA ARG A 139 -6.00 -9.60 8.00
C ARG A 139 -6.41 -10.36 6.74
N ALA A 140 -7.73 -10.42 6.50
CA ALA A 140 -8.28 -10.95 5.26
C ALA A 140 -7.60 -10.32 4.02
N PRO A 141 -7.04 -11.10 3.08
CA PRO A 141 -6.28 -10.56 1.95
C PRO A 141 -7.09 -9.60 1.07
N ILE A 142 -8.39 -9.86 0.86
CA ILE A 142 -9.27 -8.92 0.14
C ILE A 142 -9.39 -7.59 0.89
N ASP A 143 -9.54 -7.61 2.21
CA ASP A 143 -9.64 -6.37 2.99
C ASP A 143 -8.33 -5.58 3.01
N TYR A 144 -7.20 -6.28 2.94
CA TYR A 144 -5.89 -5.67 2.75
C TYR A 144 -5.79 -4.99 1.37
N LEU A 145 -6.22 -5.68 0.31
CA LEU A 145 -6.27 -5.15 -1.05
C LEU A 145 -7.10 -3.86 -1.14
N MET A 146 -8.30 -3.87 -0.59
CA MET A 146 -9.16 -2.68 -0.52
C MET A 146 -8.54 -1.56 0.31
N GLY A 147 -7.88 -1.91 1.42
CA GLY A 147 -7.14 -0.96 2.25
C GLY A 147 -5.99 -0.30 1.50
N ASN A 148 -5.26 -1.05 0.67
CA ASN A 148 -4.17 -0.52 -0.15
C ASN A 148 -4.67 0.39 -1.26
N TYR A 149 -5.76 0.02 -1.93
CA TYR A 149 -6.39 0.89 -2.92
C TYR A 149 -6.77 2.25 -2.30
N ASN A 150 -7.48 2.23 -1.17
CA ASN A 150 -7.85 3.46 -0.46
C ASN A 150 -6.61 4.26 -0.02
N GLN A 151 -5.58 3.58 0.46
CA GLN A 151 -4.34 4.21 0.87
C GLN A 151 -3.60 4.88 -0.29
N GLY A 152 -3.56 4.24 -1.47
CA GLY A 152 -2.97 4.78 -2.68
C GLY A 152 -3.59 6.11 -3.05
N ILE A 153 -4.92 6.18 -3.01
CA ILE A 153 -5.65 7.42 -3.30
C ILE A 153 -5.41 8.49 -2.22
N LYS A 154 -5.39 8.10 -0.94
CA LYS A 154 -5.26 9.07 0.16
C LYS A 154 -3.86 9.70 0.27
N ARG A 155 -2.79 8.91 0.11
CA ARG A 155 -1.43 9.32 0.50
C ARG A 155 -0.35 9.15 -0.57
N HIS A 156 -0.70 8.62 -1.73
CA HIS A 156 0.25 8.38 -2.83
C HIS A 156 -0.29 8.96 -4.14
N ASP A 157 -1.21 9.91 -4.02
CA ASP A 157 -1.81 10.69 -5.12
C ASP A 157 -2.28 9.83 -6.31
N ALA A 158 -2.70 8.60 -6.01
CA ALA A 158 -3.15 7.68 -7.03
C ALA A 158 -4.47 8.16 -7.66
N THR A 159 -4.54 8.03 -8.99
CA THR A 159 -5.72 8.40 -9.80
C THR A 159 -6.45 7.19 -10.38
N TRP A 160 -5.87 5.98 -10.25
CA TRP A 160 -6.39 4.77 -10.87
C TRP A 160 -7.73 4.31 -10.27
N ARG A 161 -8.59 3.73 -11.10
CA ARG A 161 -9.84 3.11 -10.65
C ARG A 161 -9.59 1.76 -10.00
N LEU A 162 -10.55 1.31 -9.18
CA LEU A 162 -10.49 -0.01 -8.54
C LEU A 162 -10.26 -1.13 -9.57
N SER A 163 -10.94 -1.11 -10.71
CA SER A 163 -10.75 -2.10 -11.77
C SER A 163 -9.30 -2.18 -12.27
N SER A 164 -8.64 -1.04 -12.46
CA SER A 164 -7.24 -0.97 -12.89
C SER A 164 -6.32 -1.53 -11.81
N HIS A 165 -6.59 -1.20 -10.54
CA HIS A 165 -5.85 -1.74 -9.41
C HIS A 165 -5.98 -3.26 -9.30
N LEU A 166 -7.21 -3.79 -9.45
CA LEU A 166 -7.46 -5.24 -9.42
C LEU A 166 -6.78 -5.96 -10.60
N ALA A 167 -6.79 -5.37 -11.79
CA ALA A 167 -6.11 -5.94 -12.96
C ALA A 167 -4.60 -6.07 -12.72
N GLN A 168 -3.97 -5.06 -12.11
CA GLN A 168 -2.56 -5.11 -11.74
C GLN A 168 -2.27 -6.19 -10.68
N VAL A 169 -3.18 -6.40 -9.75
CA VAL A 169 -3.06 -7.45 -8.73
C VAL A 169 -3.09 -8.82 -9.38
N MET A 170 -3.98 -9.03 -10.34
CA MET A 170 -4.05 -10.26 -11.12
C MET A 170 -2.80 -10.50 -11.97
N SER A 171 -2.20 -9.43 -12.50
CA SER A 171 -1.03 -9.54 -13.38
C SER A 171 0.30 -9.70 -12.63
N THR A 172 0.36 -9.48 -11.31
CA THR A 172 1.63 -9.48 -10.56
C THR A 172 1.77 -10.69 -9.65
N ALA A 173 2.84 -11.48 -9.90
CA ALA A 173 3.23 -12.65 -9.10
C ALA A 173 3.65 -12.31 -7.64
N LYS A 174 3.53 -11.05 -7.20
CA LYS A 174 3.79 -10.66 -5.81
C LYS A 174 2.64 -11.03 -4.87
N HIS A 175 1.41 -11.14 -5.38
CA HIS A 175 0.23 -11.43 -4.55
C HIS A 175 0.07 -12.92 -4.22
N SER A 176 0.64 -13.81 -5.02
CA SER A 176 0.83 -15.23 -4.68
C SER A 176 1.80 -15.45 -3.51
N ARG A 177 2.38 -14.38 -2.94
CA ARG A 177 3.26 -14.42 -1.76
C ARG A 177 2.55 -14.10 -0.45
N ALA A 178 1.22 -13.96 -0.46
CA ALA A 178 0.47 -13.85 0.78
C ALA A 178 0.84 -15.02 1.70
N GLY A 179 1.16 -14.72 2.96
CA GLY A 179 1.57 -15.73 3.93
C GLY A 179 3.05 -16.12 3.93
N ILE A 180 3.82 -15.88 2.86
CA ILE A 180 5.27 -16.16 2.85
C ILE A 180 6.00 -15.53 4.04
N PRO A 181 5.78 -14.24 4.38
CA PRO A 181 6.47 -13.64 5.52
C PRO A 181 6.15 -14.37 6.84
N LEU A 182 4.91 -14.81 7.04
CA LEU A 182 4.50 -15.57 8.23
C LEU A 182 5.22 -16.93 8.31
N ILE A 183 5.32 -17.65 7.18
CA ILE A 183 6.10 -18.90 7.10
C ILE A 183 7.58 -18.65 7.38
N GLN A 184 8.15 -17.56 6.87
CA GLN A 184 9.56 -17.22 7.12
C GLN A 184 9.81 -16.93 8.60
N TRP A 185 8.97 -16.15 9.26
CA TRP A 185 9.06 -15.93 10.70
C TRP A 185 8.97 -17.25 11.48
N ALA A 186 8.00 -18.10 11.14
CA ALA A 186 7.86 -19.43 11.74
C ALA A 186 9.06 -20.35 11.46
N HIS A 187 9.69 -20.25 10.28
CA HIS A 187 10.88 -21.02 9.93
C HIS A 187 12.11 -20.60 10.76
N TYR A 188 12.34 -19.30 10.91
CA TYR A 188 13.52 -18.79 11.64
C TYR A 188 13.37 -18.83 13.16
N PHE A 189 12.17 -18.65 13.69
CA PHE A 189 11.95 -18.52 15.14
C PHE A 189 11.23 -19.73 15.76
N GLY A 190 10.68 -20.62 14.95
CA GLY A 190 9.89 -21.77 15.40
C GLY A 190 8.41 -21.43 15.66
N ASP A 191 7.56 -22.45 15.56
CA ASP A 191 6.10 -22.29 15.60
C ASP A 191 5.61 -21.87 16.98
N ASP A 192 6.16 -22.48 18.02
CA ASP A 192 5.82 -22.19 19.41
C ASP A 192 6.18 -20.75 19.84
N ASN A 193 7.08 -20.11 19.09
CA ASN A 193 7.47 -18.72 19.31
C ASN A 193 6.66 -17.74 18.46
N CYS A 194 5.86 -18.22 17.50
CA CYS A 194 5.04 -17.41 16.61
C CYS A 194 3.56 -17.47 17.00
N HIS A 195 3.00 -16.32 17.40
CA HIS A 195 1.59 -16.16 17.72
C HIS A 195 0.90 -15.30 16.68
N PHE A 196 0.29 -15.95 15.69
CA PHE A 196 -0.47 -15.29 14.63
C PHE A 196 -1.97 -15.28 14.98
N ILE A 197 -2.57 -14.09 14.98
CA ILE A 197 -3.93 -13.84 15.46
C ILE A 197 -4.76 -13.33 14.29
N THR A 198 -5.95 -13.90 14.05
CA THR A 198 -6.84 -13.36 13.02
C THR A 198 -7.35 -11.97 13.40
N TYR A 199 -7.11 -11.00 12.53
CA TYR A 199 -7.58 -9.63 12.67
C TYR A 199 -9.06 -9.54 12.32
N HIS A 200 -9.85 -9.01 13.25
CA HIS A 200 -11.25 -8.70 13.04
C HIS A 200 -11.41 -7.20 12.85
N LYS A 201 -12.25 -6.79 11.89
CA LYS A 201 -12.63 -5.37 11.78
C LYS A 201 -13.27 -4.92 13.10
N PRO A 202 -12.90 -3.73 13.63
CA PRO A 202 -13.48 -3.22 14.86
C PRO A 202 -15.01 -3.19 14.79
N SER A 203 -15.65 -3.82 15.78
CA SER A 203 -17.10 -3.83 15.97
C SER A 203 -17.43 -4.02 17.45
N VAL A 204 -18.68 -3.77 17.83
CA VAL A 204 -19.12 -3.85 19.24
C VAL A 204 -18.96 -5.27 19.80
N ASP A 205 -19.30 -6.27 18.98
CA ASP A 205 -19.30 -7.68 19.39
C ASP A 205 -17.91 -8.33 19.38
N GLN A 206 -16.91 -7.66 18.82
CA GLN A 206 -15.55 -8.17 18.73
C GLN A 206 -14.66 -7.62 19.86
N PRO A 207 -13.69 -8.39 20.36
CA PRO A 207 -12.71 -7.89 21.31
C PRO A 207 -11.84 -6.79 20.69
N GLN A 208 -11.44 -5.81 21.49
CA GLN A 208 -10.48 -4.78 21.07
C GLN A 208 -9.14 -5.42 20.69
N ILE A 209 -8.48 -4.91 19.65
CA ILE A 209 -7.19 -5.44 19.20
C ILE A 209 -6.12 -5.30 20.30
N GLU A 210 -6.20 -4.21 21.08
CA GLU A 210 -5.38 -3.95 22.26
C GLU A 210 -5.51 -5.09 23.28
N SER A 211 -6.74 -5.55 23.54
CA SER A 211 -6.99 -6.64 24.46
C SER A 211 -6.38 -7.96 23.99
N LEU A 212 -6.48 -8.26 22.70
CA LEU A 212 -5.88 -9.46 22.10
C LEU A 212 -4.35 -9.38 22.18
N PHE A 213 -3.78 -8.21 21.92
CA PHE A 213 -2.34 -8.00 21.96
C PHE A 213 -1.79 -8.14 23.38
N LEU A 214 -2.41 -7.52 24.39
CA LEU A 214 -1.99 -7.68 25.79
C LEU A 214 -2.11 -9.12 26.28
N LYS A 215 -3.13 -9.86 25.81
CA LYS A 215 -3.25 -11.30 26.08
C LYS A 215 -2.09 -12.08 25.45
N ALA A 216 -1.70 -11.76 24.22
CA ALA A 216 -0.56 -12.36 23.54
C ALA A 216 0.79 -12.04 24.23
N LEU A 217 0.90 -10.88 24.89
CA LEU A 217 2.03 -10.56 25.76
C LEU A 217 2.06 -11.40 27.06
N GLY A 218 1.00 -12.14 27.36
CA GLY A 218 0.85 -12.97 28.55
C GLY A 218 0.31 -12.22 29.77
N MET A 219 -0.44 -11.12 29.58
CA MET A 219 -1.07 -10.40 30.68
C MET A 219 -2.36 -11.09 31.14
N THR A 220 -2.67 -10.98 32.43
CA THR A 220 -3.92 -11.51 33.01
C THR A 220 -5.11 -10.63 32.61
N LEU A 221 -6.32 -11.22 32.59
CA LEU A 221 -7.55 -10.50 32.28
C LEU A 221 -7.81 -9.31 33.21
N SER A 222 -7.43 -9.43 34.49
CA SER A 222 -7.55 -8.33 35.46
C SER A 222 -6.70 -7.13 35.04
N ASN A 223 -5.43 -7.36 34.68
CA ASN A 223 -4.50 -6.29 34.30
C ASN A 223 -4.91 -5.67 32.97
N ILE A 224 -5.38 -6.48 32.02
CA ILE A 224 -5.89 -6.00 30.72
C ILE A 224 -7.02 -4.99 30.94
N LYS A 225 -8.03 -5.33 31.76
CA LYS A 225 -9.16 -4.43 32.03
C LYS A 225 -8.73 -3.06 32.58
N THR A 226 -7.64 -3.00 33.34
CA THR A 226 -7.11 -1.72 33.89
C THR A 226 -6.43 -0.83 32.85
N LEU A 227 -6.02 -1.40 31.71
CA LEU A 227 -5.26 -0.71 30.66
C LEU A 227 -6.11 -0.36 29.44
N LEU A 228 -7.22 -1.07 29.22
CA LEU A 228 -8.01 -0.88 28.02
C LEU A 228 -8.63 0.52 27.97
N PRO A 229 -8.51 1.22 26.83
CA PRO A 229 -9.17 2.49 26.64
C PRO A 229 -10.68 2.30 26.45
N GLU A 230 -11.42 3.39 26.57
CA GLU A 230 -12.79 3.45 26.05
C GLU A 230 -12.80 3.10 24.56
N ARG A 231 -13.82 2.34 24.14
CA ARG A 231 -13.97 1.94 22.74
C ARG A 231 -14.18 3.19 21.88
N THR A 232 -13.16 3.55 21.12
CA THR A 232 -13.24 4.60 20.11
C THR A 232 -12.90 3.98 18.75
N ILE A 233 -13.85 4.00 17.83
CA ILE A 233 -13.59 3.60 16.44
C ILE A 233 -12.87 4.77 15.79
N THR A 234 -11.54 4.75 15.84
CA THR A 234 -10.70 5.78 15.21
C THR A 234 -10.25 5.31 13.82
N ASN A 235 -10.10 6.25 12.87
CA ASN A 235 -9.69 6.02 11.47
C ASN A 235 -10.68 5.20 10.62
N ARG A 236 -11.89 5.72 10.39
CA ARG A 236 -12.78 5.18 9.36
C ARG A 236 -12.14 5.33 7.99
N SER A 237 -12.36 4.37 7.09
CA SER A 237 -12.04 4.57 5.68
C SER A 237 -12.86 5.72 5.11
N TYR A 238 -12.40 6.33 4.01
CA TYR A 238 -13.26 7.28 3.32
C TYR A 238 -14.55 6.60 2.89
N VAL A 239 -15.63 7.36 2.95
CA VAL A 239 -16.85 7.02 2.24
C VAL A 239 -16.60 7.10 0.73
N ARG A 240 -17.41 6.44 -0.09
CA ARG A 240 -17.17 6.29 -1.53
C ARG A 240 -17.06 7.61 -2.27
N SER A 241 -17.99 8.52 -2.01
CA SER A 241 -18.07 9.84 -2.61
C SER A 241 -16.79 10.63 -2.33
N ALA A 242 -16.33 10.64 -1.08
CA ALA A 242 -15.09 11.30 -0.67
C ALA A 242 -13.86 10.66 -1.33
N LEU A 243 -13.82 9.33 -1.43
CA LEU A 243 -12.73 8.62 -2.11
C LEU A 243 -12.68 8.89 -3.61
N GLU A 244 -13.83 8.91 -4.27
CA GLU A 244 -13.92 9.24 -5.70
C GLU A 244 -13.52 10.69 -5.94
N LEU A 245 -13.96 11.63 -5.10
CA LEU A 245 -13.54 13.02 -5.19
C LEU A 245 -12.02 13.16 -5.01
N LYS A 246 -11.43 12.57 -3.96
CA LYS A 246 -9.97 12.59 -3.75
C LYS A 246 -9.21 12.02 -4.95
N ARG A 247 -9.67 10.89 -5.51
CA ARG A 247 -9.06 10.25 -6.68
C ARG A 247 -9.04 11.19 -7.90
N ILE A 248 -10.09 12.00 -8.08
CA ILE A 248 -10.18 12.96 -9.18
C ILE A 248 -9.31 14.20 -8.90
N LEU A 249 -9.33 14.73 -7.68
CA LEU A 249 -8.46 15.85 -7.26
C LEU A 249 -6.97 15.51 -7.40
N ASN A 250 -6.59 14.26 -7.17
CA ASN A 250 -5.20 13.79 -7.35
C ASN A 250 -4.66 13.97 -8.79
N THR A 251 -5.51 14.29 -9.78
CA THR A 251 -5.03 14.61 -11.14
C THR A 251 -4.26 15.93 -11.22
N VAL A 252 -4.41 16.81 -10.23
CA VAL A 252 -3.72 18.11 -10.17
C VAL A 252 -2.95 18.34 -8.86
N LEU A 253 -3.26 17.59 -7.80
CA LEU A 253 -2.67 17.82 -6.47
C LEU A 253 -1.16 17.56 -6.40
N ASP A 254 -0.59 16.76 -7.31
CA ASP A 254 0.85 16.46 -7.34
C ASP A 254 1.69 17.69 -7.70
N GLU A 255 1.13 18.60 -8.51
CA GLU A 255 1.75 19.87 -8.93
C GLU A 255 1.60 20.98 -7.89
N LEU A 256 0.81 20.74 -6.84
CA LEU A 256 0.52 21.72 -5.81
C LEU A 256 1.37 21.52 -4.55
N PRO A 257 1.59 22.59 -3.75
CA PRO A 257 2.30 22.46 -2.48
C PRO A 257 1.70 21.35 -1.59
N PRO A 258 2.50 20.42 -1.02
CA PRO A 258 1.99 19.26 -0.28
C PRO A 258 1.07 19.58 0.90
N LYS A 259 1.08 20.83 1.38
CA LYS A 259 0.15 21.31 2.42
C LYS A 259 -1.30 21.28 1.94
N ILE A 260 -1.56 21.64 0.67
CA ILE A 260 -2.91 21.65 0.09
C ILE A 260 -3.49 20.23 0.13
N GLY A 261 -2.76 19.24 -0.38
CA GLY A 261 -3.18 17.84 -0.34
C GLY A 261 -3.49 17.33 1.07
N ARG A 262 -2.75 17.78 2.09
CA ARG A 262 -3.00 17.42 3.51
C ARG A 262 -4.28 18.03 4.08
N GLU A 263 -4.57 19.30 3.79
CA GLU A 263 -5.80 19.94 4.26
C GLU A 263 -7.03 19.31 3.59
N ILE A 264 -6.94 19.01 2.29
CA ILE A 264 -7.98 18.24 1.58
C ILE A 264 -8.18 16.86 2.21
N ASP A 265 -7.10 16.12 2.52
CA ASP A 265 -7.21 14.80 3.17
C ASP A 265 -7.92 14.89 4.54
N ARG A 266 -7.56 15.89 5.36
CA ARG A 266 -8.21 16.14 6.66
C ARG A 266 -9.69 16.44 6.51
N ALA A 267 -10.06 17.34 5.59
CA ALA A 267 -11.45 17.71 5.37
C ALA A 267 -12.28 16.53 4.86
N LEU A 268 -11.78 15.74 3.91
CA LEU A 268 -12.47 14.55 3.42
C LEU A 268 -12.57 13.42 4.46
N GLN A 269 -11.59 13.32 5.36
CA GLN A 269 -11.68 12.41 6.50
C GLN A 269 -12.78 12.86 7.47
N ALA A 270 -12.84 14.14 7.81
CA ALA A 270 -13.90 14.71 8.66
C ALA A 270 -15.30 14.53 8.03
N TYR A 271 -15.43 14.77 6.72
CA TYR A 271 -16.66 14.49 5.98
C TYR A 271 -17.06 13.01 6.10
N SER A 272 -16.10 12.09 5.92
CA SER A 272 -16.37 10.64 6.00
C SER A 272 -16.80 10.18 7.40
N ASP A 273 -16.32 10.84 8.44
CA ASP A 273 -16.68 10.57 9.83
C ASP A 273 -18.09 11.10 10.16
N GLN A 274 -18.53 12.20 9.51
CA GLN A 274 -19.87 12.79 9.67
C GLN A 274 -20.98 12.09 8.88
N HIS A 275 -20.62 11.19 7.95
CA HIS A 275 -21.56 10.49 7.08
C HIS A 275 -21.51 8.95 7.27
N PRO A 276 -21.91 8.45 8.46
CA PRO A 276 -21.90 7.01 8.78
C PRO A 276 -22.82 6.18 7.89
N GLU A 277 -23.84 6.78 7.30
CA GLU A 277 -24.81 6.14 6.41
C GLU A 277 -24.22 5.76 5.04
N GLU A 278 -23.13 6.42 4.64
CA GLU A 278 -22.42 6.08 3.41
C GLU A 278 -21.36 5.00 3.69
N ASP A 279 -21.40 3.91 2.92
CA ASP A 279 -20.44 2.81 3.05
C ASP A 279 -19.12 3.15 2.33
N SER A 280 -17.98 2.64 2.84
CA SER A 280 -16.72 2.66 2.10
C SER A 280 -16.74 1.63 0.96
N LEU A 281 -15.71 1.67 0.09
CA LEU A 281 -15.45 0.56 -0.82
C LEU A 281 -15.15 -0.73 -0.04
N GLY A 282 -15.59 -1.86 -0.59
CA GLY A 282 -15.41 -3.19 0.00
C GLY A 282 -15.52 -4.31 -1.03
N SER A 283 -15.55 -5.57 -0.56
CA SER A 283 -15.61 -6.75 -1.41
C SER A 283 -16.82 -6.79 -2.34
N GLN A 284 -17.92 -6.17 -1.94
CA GLN A 284 -19.16 -6.04 -2.73
C GLN A 284 -18.99 -5.19 -4.00
N ASP A 285 -17.87 -4.48 -4.17
CA ASP A 285 -17.54 -3.70 -5.37
C ASP A 285 -16.74 -4.46 -6.41
N ILE A 286 -16.27 -5.64 -6.05
CA ILE A 286 -15.52 -6.50 -6.96
C ILE A 286 -16.54 -7.32 -7.77
N PRO A 287 -16.40 -7.43 -9.11
CA PRO A 287 -17.22 -8.36 -9.88
C PRO A 287 -17.12 -9.78 -9.32
N GLY A 288 -18.25 -10.48 -9.16
CA GLY A 288 -18.31 -11.79 -8.48
C GLY A 288 -17.29 -12.83 -8.98
N PRO A 289 -17.17 -13.07 -10.30
CA PRO A 289 -16.16 -13.98 -10.83
C PRO A 289 -14.72 -13.57 -10.46
N LEU A 290 -14.41 -12.26 -10.54
CA LEU A 290 -13.09 -11.74 -10.19
C LEU A 290 -12.83 -11.84 -8.68
N TYR A 291 -13.86 -11.67 -7.84
CA TYR A 291 -13.74 -11.88 -6.40
C TYR A 291 -13.31 -13.31 -6.08
N GLN A 292 -13.98 -14.30 -6.70
CA GLN A 292 -13.66 -15.71 -6.53
C GLN A 292 -12.23 -16.00 -6.96
N GLU A 293 -11.82 -15.54 -8.14
CA GLU A 293 -10.47 -15.76 -8.67
C GLU A 293 -9.37 -15.18 -7.76
N ILE A 294 -9.55 -13.93 -7.29
CA ILE A 294 -8.60 -13.30 -6.36
C ILE A 294 -8.58 -14.05 -5.02
N ASN A 295 -9.74 -14.44 -4.52
CA ASN A 295 -9.86 -15.12 -3.24
C ASN A 295 -9.20 -16.51 -3.28
N ASP A 296 -9.41 -17.28 -4.35
CA ASP A 296 -8.80 -18.59 -4.58
C ASP A 296 -7.27 -18.49 -4.69
N MET A 297 -6.78 -17.46 -5.40
CA MET A 297 -5.34 -17.18 -5.48
C MET A 297 -4.72 -16.94 -4.09
N PHE A 298 -5.33 -16.05 -3.29
CA PHE A 298 -4.82 -15.76 -1.95
C PHE A 298 -4.98 -16.94 -1.00
N LEU A 299 -6.05 -17.72 -1.16
CA LEU A 299 -6.32 -18.90 -0.37
C LEU A 299 -5.24 -19.95 -0.60
N SER A 300 -4.93 -20.24 -1.87
CA SER A 300 -3.85 -21.15 -2.25
C SER A 300 -2.51 -20.73 -1.63
N ALA A 301 -2.20 -19.43 -1.64
CA ALA A 301 -0.96 -18.90 -1.04
C ALA A 301 -0.93 -19.01 0.50
N MET A 302 -2.07 -18.83 1.16
CA MET A 302 -2.19 -18.87 2.63
C MET A 302 -2.41 -20.26 3.21
N GLU A 303 -2.77 -21.27 2.40
CA GLU A 303 -3.05 -22.63 2.86
C GLU A 303 -1.91 -23.22 3.71
N PRO A 304 -0.62 -23.11 3.34
CA PRO A 304 0.47 -23.60 4.19
C PRO A 304 0.55 -22.88 5.55
N VAL A 305 0.19 -21.60 5.62
CA VAL A 305 0.14 -20.85 6.88
C VAL A 305 -0.98 -21.37 7.76
N MET A 306 -2.17 -21.58 7.20
CA MET A 306 -3.34 -22.04 7.97
C MET A 306 -3.17 -23.48 8.46
N GLN A 307 -2.49 -24.33 7.69
CA GLN A 307 -2.13 -25.69 8.13
C GLN A 307 -1.16 -25.66 9.31
N ARG A 308 -0.17 -24.76 9.28
CA ARG A 308 0.84 -24.61 10.35
C ARG A 308 0.28 -23.89 11.58
N PHE A 309 -0.68 -22.99 11.39
CA PHE A 309 -1.32 -22.18 12.42
C PHE A 309 -2.85 -22.32 12.37
N PRO A 310 -3.41 -23.45 12.87
CA PRO A 310 -4.84 -23.76 12.79
C PRO A 310 -5.72 -22.84 13.65
N SER A 311 -5.12 -21.99 14.49
CA SER A 311 -5.83 -20.95 15.24
C SER A 311 -6.27 -19.76 14.36
N LEU A 312 -5.76 -19.66 13.12
CA LEU A 312 -6.20 -18.68 12.16
C LEU A 312 -7.57 -19.07 11.60
N ASP A 313 -8.56 -18.23 11.88
CA ASP A 313 -9.93 -18.40 11.40
C ASP A 313 -10.02 -18.19 9.88
N ARG A 314 -10.28 -19.30 9.17
CA ARG A 314 -10.42 -19.33 7.70
C ARG A 314 -11.61 -18.51 7.21
N ASP A 315 -12.74 -18.56 7.91
CA ASP A 315 -13.97 -17.89 7.49
C ASP A 315 -13.86 -16.38 7.65
N VAL A 316 -13.04 -15.92 8.59
CA VAL A 316 -12.72 -14.51 8.76
C VAL A 316 -11.67 -14.03 7.77
N LEU A 317 -10.66 -14.86 7.44
CA LEU A 317 -9.62 -14.50 6.47
C LEU A 317 -10.10 -14.56 5.01
N PHE A 318 -11.04 -15.45 4.71
CA PHE A 318 -11.61 -15.68 3.38
C PHE A 318 -13.13 -15.62 3.44
N PRO A 319 -13.70 -14.46 3.82
CA PRO A 319 -15.14 -14.34 4.00
C PRO A 319 -15.87 -14.50 2.65
N PRO A 320 -17.16 -14.87 2.67
CA PRO A 320 -17.98 -14.79 1.48
C PRO A 320 -18.08 -13.34 0.99
N GLN A 321 -18.32 -13.16 -0.30
CA GLN A 321 -18.49 -11.83 -0.87
C GLN A 321 -19.67 -11.10 -0.19
N GLY A 322 -19.44 -9.85 0.20
CA GLY A 322 -20.48 -9.01 0.79
C GLY A 322 -21.66 -8.80 -0.19
N LYS A 323 -22.88 -8.77 0.33
CA LYS A 323 -24.06 -8.47 -0.49
C LYS A 323 -24.01 -7.04 -1.00
N LYS A 324 -24.29 -6.85 -2.28
CA LYS A 324 -24.44 -5.51 -2.87
C LYS A 324 -25.68 -4.86 -2.28
N ARG A 325 -25.50 -3.84 -1.43
CA ARG A 325 -26.61 -3.02 -0.93
C ARG A 325 -27.21 -2.19 -2.07
N ALA A 326 -28.52 -2.02 -2.07
CA ALA A 326 -29.19 -1.07 -2.97
C ALA A 326 -28.64 0.33 -2.70
N ARG A 327 -28.17 1.00 -3.74
CA ARG A 327 -27.55 2.33 -3.64
C ARG A 327 -28.50 3.34 -4.25
N THR A 328 -28.73 4.46 -3.57
CA THR A 328 -29.27 5.64 -4.23
C THR A 328 -28.13 6.31 -4.98
N ALA A 329 -28.40 6.85 -6.18
CA ALA A 329 -27.41 7.61 -6.95
C ALA A 329 -26.84 8.79 -6.13
N GLU A 330 -27.66 9.32 -5.23
CA GLU A 330 -27.35 10.44 -4.32
C GLU A 330 -26.24 10.11 -3.30
N LEU A 331 -26.16 8.88 -2.80
CA LEU A 331 -25.14 8.46 -1.82
C LEU A 331 -23.75 8.26 -2.43
N CYS A 332 -23.63 8.21 -3.75
CA CYS A 332 -22.34 8.04 -4.44
C CYS A 332 -21.91 9.32 -5.19
N ASN A 333 -22.56 10.44 -4.91
CA ASN A 333 -22.36 11.68 -5.63
C ASN A 333 -21.12 12.46 -5.10
N PRO A 334 -20.06 12.66 -5.92
CA PRO A 334 -18.87 13.43 -5.51
C PRO A 334 -19.15 14.93 -5.28
N TYR A 335 -20.29 15.47 -5.73
CA TYR A 335 -20.67 16.87 -5.45
C TYR A 335 -20.93 17.13 -3.95
N ARG A 336 -21.39 16.13 -3.18
CA ARG A 336 -21.62 16.29 -1.73
C ARG A 336 -20.33 16.57 -0.94
N PRO A 337 -19.28 15.74 -1.04
CA PRO A 337 -18.01 16.07 -0.40
C PRO A 337 -17.34 17.29 -1.03
N LEU A 338 -17.60 17.63 -2.29
CA LEU A 338 -17.10 18.86 -2.90
C LEU A 338 -17.69 20.10 -2.23
N SER A 339 -19.01 20.16 -2.03
CA SER A 339 -19.64 21.26 -1.29
C SER A 339 -19.15 21.37 0.15
N TYR A 340 -18.78 20.25 0.76
CA TYR A 340 -18.12 20.27 2.06
C TYR A 340 -16.72 20.91 1.99
N LEU A 341 -15.92 20.58 0.97
CA LEU A 341 -14.61 21.21 0.74
C LEU A 341 -14.74 22.72 0.46
N GLU A 342 -15.74 23.14 -0.31
CA GLU A 342 -16.02 24.56 -0.56
C GLU A 342 -16.24 25.34 0.75
N ALA A 343 -16.91 24.73 1.72
CA ALA A 343 -17.16 25.35 3.02
C ALA A 343 -15.94 25.30 3.96
N GLN A 344 -15.16 24.21 3.95
CA GLN A 344 -14.09 24.00 4.94
C GLN A 344 -12.70 24.46 4.48
N CYS A 345 -12.42 24.37 3.17
CA CYS A 345 -11.10 24.64 2.59
C CYS A 345 -11.22 25.45 1.27
N PRO A 346 -11.88 26.62 1.28
CA PRO A 346 -12.14 27.39 0.06
C PRO A 346 -10.85 27.82 -0.65
N LYS A 347 -9.82 28.24 0.09
CA LYS A 347 -8.55 28.71 -0.47
C LYS A 347 -7.78 27.60 -1.17
N GLU A 348 -7.76 26.42 -0.56
CA GLU A 348 -7.14 25.23 -1.14
C GLU A 348 -7.88 24.80 -2.41
N LEU A 349 -9.22 24.92 -2.43
CA LEU A 349 -10.02 24.60 -3.60
C LEU A 349 -9.83 25.62 -4.73
N ASP A 350 -9.66 26.90 -4.41
CA ASP A 350 -9.35 27.95 -5.40
C ASP A 350 -8.00 27.67 -6.07
N ALA A 351 -6.96 27.33 -5.30
CA ALA A 351 -5.67 26.92 -5.85
C ALA A 351 -5.77 25.68 -6.76
N ILE A 352 -6.62 24.71 -6.41
CA ILE A 352 -6.91 23.54 -7.25
C ILE A 352 -7.58 23.94 -8.57
N LYS A 353 -8.52 24.90 -8.54
CA LYS A 353 -9.18 25.41 -9.74
C LYS A 353 -8.21 26.14 -10.66
N GLU A 354 -7.35 26.99 -10.10
CA GLU A 354 -6.32 27.71 -10.84
C GLU A 354 -5.35 26.75 -11.53
N GLU A 355 -4.88 25.72 -10.81
CA GLU A 355 -3.99 24.70 -11.36
C GLU A 355 -4.69 23.86 -12.45
N ALA A 356 -5.94 23.46 -12.22
CA ALA A 356 -6.71 22.74 -13.22
C ALA A 356 -6.88 23.55 -14.52
N LEU A 357 -7.11 24.86 -14.43
CA LEU A 357 -7.16 25.73 -15.61
C LEU A 357 -5.79 25.84 -16.32
N SER A 358 -4.71 25.98 -15.55
CA SER A 358 -3.34 26.03 -16.07
C SER A 358 -2.98 24.76 -16.85
N GLN A 359 -3.27 23.58 -16.29
CA GLN A 359 -3.03 22.30 -16.96
C GLN A 359 -3.90 22.12 -18.21
N TYR A 360 -5.15 22.56 -18.16
CA TYR A 360 -6.04 22.51 -19.32
C TYR A 360 -5.51 23.37 -20.46
N GLN A 361 -5.08 24.61 -20.17
CA GLN A 361 -4.45 25.51 -21.13
C GLN A 361 -3.14 24.94 -21.70
N SER A 362 -2.43 24.13 -20.91
CA SER A 362 -1.22 23.43 -21.32
C SER A 362 -1.50 22.12 -22.09
N GLY A 363 -2.76 21.78 -22.34
CA GLY A 363 -3.16 20.65 -23.19
C GLY A 363 -3.57 19.37 -22.45
N SER A 364 -3.75 19.40 -21.13
CA SER A 364 -4.27 18.24 -20.39
C SER A 364 -5.71 17.92 -20.79
N GLN A 365 -5.93 16.72 -21.32
CA GLN A 365 -7.23 16.28 -21.89
C GLN A 365 -7.63 14.87 -21.44
N GLY A 366 -7.01 14.35 -20.37
CA GLY A 366 -7.32 13.02 -19.85
C GLY A 366 -8.75 12.94 -19.31
N TYR A 367 -9.46 11.82 -19.54
CA TYR A 367 -10.86 11.67 -19.11
C TYR A 367 -11.09 11.98 -17.62
N ALA A 368 -10.19 11.52 -16.73
CA ALA A 368 -10.31 11.77 -15.29
C ALA A 368 -10.12 13.26 -14.94
N PHE A 369 -9.28 13.95 -15.71
CA PHE A 369 -9.01 15.38 -15.59
C PHE A 369 -10.17 16.22 -16.14
N LEU A 370 -10.74 15.86 -17.29
CA LEU A 370 -11.94 16.54 -17.80
C LEU A 370 -13.15 16.37 -16.85
N LYS A 371 -13.26 15.20 -16.20
CA LYS A 371 -14.23 15.00 -15.11
C LYS A 371 -13.94 15.91 -13.90
N LEU A 372 -12.67 16.25 -13.62
CA LEU A 372 -12.35 17.23 -12.60
C LEU A 372 -12.87 18.61 -12.98
N LEU A 373 -12.64 19.06 -14.23
CA LEU A 373 -13.12 20.35 -14.72
C LEU A 373 -14.64 20.48 -14.59
N ASP A 374 -15.36 19.45 -15.05
CA ASP A 374 -16.83 19.36 -14.90
C ASP A 374 -17.26 19.47 -13.42
N LEU A 375 -16.63 18.70 -12.53
CA LEU A 375 -16.94 18.75 -11.09
C LEU A 375 -16.67 20.12 -10.47
N LEU A 376 -15.61 20.81 -10.89
CA LEU A 376 -15.24 22.12 -10.39
C LEU A 376 -16.08 23.26 -11.00
N GLY A 377 -16.96 22.95 -11.96
CA GLY A 377 -17.74 23.94 -12.71
C GLY A 377 -16.88 24.80 -13.63
N LEU A 378 -15.80 24.23 -14.17
CA LEU A 378 -14.90 24.89 -15.12
C LEU A 378 -15.28 24.48 -16.54
N ASP A 379 -15.53 25.46 -17.40
CA ASP A 379 -15.84 25.20 -18.81
C ASP A 379 -14.64 24.59 -19.53
N PHE A 380 -14.90 23.59 -20.36
CA PHE A 380 -13.91 22.98 -21.25
C PHE A 380 -14.57 22.54 -22.56
N GLU A 381 -13.76 22.37 -23.60
CA GLU A 381 -14.23 21.82 -24.86
C GLU A 381 -14.32 20.30 -24.74
N GLU A 382 -15.53 19.74 -24.91
CA GLU A 382 -15.68 18.30 -24.95
C GLU A 382 -14.83 17.73 -26.10
N PRO A 383 -13.98 16.72 -25.84
CA PRO A 383 -13.21 16.11 -26.90
C PRO A 383 -14.15 15.57 -27.98
N ASP A 384 -13.84 15.89 -29.24
CA ASP A 384 -14.57 15.33 -30.37
C ASP A 384 -14.70 13.82 -30.20
N ALA A 385 -15.92 13.30 -30.33
CA ALA A 385 -16.15 11.87 -30.33
C ALA A 385 -15.25 11.25 -31.40
N ARG A 386 -14.30 10.41 -30.99
CA ARG A 386 -13.35 9.75 -31.90
C ARG A 386 -14.13 9.14 -33.05
N THR A 387 -13.92 9.66 -34.26
CA THR A 387 -14.58 9.13 -35.45
C THR A 387 -14.19 7.68 -35.59
N GLY A 388 -15.16 6.77 -35.52
CA GLY A 388 -14.92 5.35 -35.71
C GLY A 388 -14.44 5.01 -37.13
N LEU A 389 -14.41 3.72 -37.46
CA LEU A 389 -14.01 3.27 -38.79
C LEU A 389 -14.82 3.96 -39.90
N SER A 390 -14.12 4.47 -40.92
CA SER A 390 -14.77 5.03 -42.12
C SER A 390 -15.71 4.01 -42.77
N ALA A 391 -16.72 4.46 -43.51
CA ALA A 391 -17.63 3.55 -44.24
C ALA A 391 -16.86 2.56 -45.14
N ARG A 392 -15.77 3.03 -45.76
CA ARG A 392 -14.85 2.21 -46.55
C ARG A 392 -14.15 1.16 -45.68
N ALA A 393 -13.56 1.54 -44.54
CA ALA A 393 -12.89 0.61 -43.65
C ALA A 393 -13.85 -0.44 -43.08
N ARG A 394 -15.07 -0.04 -42.70
CA ARG A 394 -16.14 -0.95 -42.28
C ARG A 394 -16.48 -1.97 -43.39
N GLY A 395 -16.63 -1.50 -44.63
CA GLY A 395 -16.87 -2.38 -45.79
C GLY A 395 -15.73 -3.35 -46.07
N ILE A 396 -14.48 -2.91 -45.91
CA ILE A 396 -13.29 -3.77 -46.09
C ILE A 396 -13.21 -4.84 -45.00
N ILE A 397 -13.43 -4.47 -43.74
CA ILE A 397 -13.35 -5.39 -42.60
C ILE A 397 -14.48 -6.42 -42.67
N ALA A 398 -15.71 -5.99 -43.00
CA ALA A 398 -16.88 -6.85 -43.09
C ALA A 398 -16.89 -7.78 -44.32
N SER A 399 -16.02 -7.54 -45.30
CA SER A 399 -15.96 -8.34 -46.53
C SER A 399 -15.32 -9.72 -46.29
N SER A 400 -16.03 -10.77 -46.70
CA SER A 400 -15.55 -12.15 -46.70
C SER A 400 -14.47 -12.42 -47.75
N LYS A 401 -14.32 -11.53 -48.73
CA LYS A 401 -13.34 -11.65 -49.83
C LYS A 401 -11.97 -11.03 -49.49
N MET A 402 -11.86 -10.32 -48.37
CA MET A 402 -10.65 -9.58 -48.01
C MET A 402 -9.68 -10.45 -47.21
N LYS A 403 -8.40 -10.34 -47.54
CA LYS A 403 -7.31 -11.08 -46.87
C LYS A 403 -6.92 -10.37 -45.57
N GLU A 404 -6.40 -11.13 -44.62
CA GLU A 404 -5.98 -10.65 -43.30
C GLU A 404 -5.09 -9.40 -43.35
N ALA A 405 -4.11 -9.39 -44.27
CA ALA A 405 -3.22 -8.24 -44.49
C ALA A 405 -3.97 -6.93 -44.81
N ASP A 406 -5.13 -7.01 -45.49
CA ASP A 406 -5.91 -5.82 -45.81
C ASP A 406 -6.72 -5.31 -44.62
N ARG A 407 -7.18 -6.21 -43.73
CA ARG A 407 -7.86 -5.84 -42.48
C ARG A 407 -6.89 -5.19 -41.50
N LEU A 408 -5.70 -5.78 -41.35
CA LEU A 408 -4.63 -5.24 -40.52
C LEU A 408 -4.14 -3.87 -41.03
N ARG A 409 -4.07 -3.69 -42.36
CA ARG A 409 -3.75 -2.38 -42.94
C ARG A 409 -4.81 -1.32 -42.60
N GLU A 410 -6.10 -1.64 -42.70
CA GLU A 410 -7.16 -0.68 -42.36
C GLU A 410 -7.23 -0.38 -40.87
N LEU A 411 -6.99 -1.37 -40.00
CA LEU A 411 -6.86 -1.15 -38.56
C LEU A 411 -5.63 -0.31 -38.21
N GLY A 412 -4.49 -0.54 -38.87
CA GLY A 412 -3.29 0.28 -38.71
C GLY A 412 -3.52 1.73 -39.13
N ALA A 413 -4.22 1.96 -40.24
CA ALA A 413 -4.62 3.30 -40.67
C ALA A 413 -5.57 3.99 -39.67
N TYR A 414 -6.49 3.23 -39.08
CA TYR A 414 -7.36 3.74 -38.02
C TYR A 414 -6.54 4.13 -36.78
N PHE A 415 -5.60 3.30 -36.33
CA PHE A 415 -4.77 3.61 -35.16
C PHE A 415 -3.83 4.81 -35.39
N GLU A 416 -3.31 4.95 -36.61
CA GLU A 416 -2.58 6.17 -37.02
C GLU A 416 -3.45 7.43 -36.89
N GLN A 417 -4.71 7.37 -37.30
CA GLN A 417 -5.66 8.49 -37.14
C GLN A 417 -5.94 8.82 -35.67
N GLN A 418 -5.88 7.82 -34.79
CA GLN A 418 -6.04 7.98 -33.35
C GLN A 418 -4.75 8.38 -32.63
N GLY A 419 -3.64 8.60 -33.34
CA GLY A 419 -2.33 8.94 -32.77
C GLY A 419 -1.61 7.76 -32.10
N LEU A 420 -2.12 6.54 -32.21
CA LEU A 420 -1.54 5.32 -31.64
C LEU A 420 -0.48 4.75 -32.58
N LEU A 421 0.65 5.44 -32.71
CA LEU A 421 1.64 5.16 -33.77
C LEU A 421 2.34 3.81 -33.59
N ASP A 422 2.62 3.38 -32.36
CA ASP A 422 3.26 2.09 -32.08
C ASP A 422 2.37 0.91 -32.44
N ASP A 423 1.11 0.97 -32.02
CA ASP A 423 0.13 -0.06 -32.35
C ASP A 423 -0.16 -0.08 -33.87
N ALA A 424 -0.19 1.08 -34.52
CA ALA A 424 -0.31 1.17 -35.97
C ALA A 424 0.89 0.52 -36.69
N LEU A 425 2.13 0.74 -36.22
CA LEU A 425 3.33 0.11 -36.77
C LEU A 425 3.35 -1.40 -36.58
N LEU A 426 2.93 -1.89 -35.40
CA LEU A 426 2.79 -3.32 -35.12
C LEU A 426 1.81 -3.99 -36.08
N LEU A 427 0.63 -3.39 -36.27
CA LEU A 427 -0.39 -3.91 -37.19
C LEU A 427 0.10 -3.95 -38.64
N LEU A 428 0.85 -2.93 -39.09
CA LEU A 428 1.42 -2.90 -40.43
C LEU A 428 2.58 -3.89 -40.61
N GLN A 429 3.36 -4.15 -39.56
CA GLN A 429 4.36 -5.21 -39.56
C GLN A 429 3.68 -6.57 -39.75
N LYS A 430 2.62 -6.87 -38.98
CA LYS A 430 1.82 -8.10 -39.15
C LYS A 430 1.17 -8.19 -40.53
N ALA A 431 0.70 -7.06 -41.07
CA ALA A 431 0.17 -7.02 -42.44
C ALA A 431 1.25 -7.34 -43.50
N LEU A 432 2.51 -6.93 -43.29
CA LEU A 432 3.64 -7.25 -44.17
C LEU A 432 4.13 -8.68 -44.02
N GLU A 433 4.09 -9.27 -42.82
CA GLU A 433 4.35 -10.70 -42.62
C GLU A 433 3.38 -11.54 -43.47
N ALA A 434 2.10 -11.16 -43.50
CA ALA A 434 1.07 -11.83 -44.30
C ALA A 434 1.11 -11.46 -45.80
N ARG A 435 1.70 -10.31 -46.18
CA ARG A 435 1.88 -9.89 -47.58
C ARG A 435 3.18 -9.08 -47.78
N PRO A 436 4.34 -9.75 -47.91
CA PRO A 436 5.65 -9.07 -47.99
C PRO A 436 5.83 -8.13 -49.18
N GLY A 437 5.08 -8.36 -50.27
CA GLY A 437 5.04 -7.52 -51.48
C GLY A 437 4.07 -6.34 -51.43
N GLY A 438 3.38 -6.10 -50.30
CA GLY A 438 2.33 -5.08 -50.19
C GLY A 438 2.85 -3.65 -50.23
N GLY A 439 3.03 -3.07 -51.43
CA GLY A 439 3.57 -1.71 -51.60
C GLY A 439 2.81 -0.61 -50.84
N GLY A 440 1.48 -0.69 -50.78
CA GLY A 440 0.65 0.23 -50.00
C GLY A 440 0.86 0.14 -48.49
N ILE A 441 1.15 -1.06 -47.96
CA ILE A 441 1.43 -1.29 -46.53
C ILE A 441 2.81 -0.71 -46.19
N LYS A 442 3.83 -0.97 -47.03
CA LYS A 442 5.19 -0.42 -46.87
C LYS A 442 5.19 1.10 -46.87
N LYS A 443 4.44 1.73 -47.79
CA LYS A 443 4.33 3.19 -47.87
C LYS A 443 3.71 3.78 -46.60
N MET A 444 2.66 3.15 -46.08
CA MET A 444 1.99 3.58 -44.85
C MET A 444 2.89 3.40 -43.63
N GLN A 445 3.59 2.26 -43.52
CA GLN A 445 4.53 2.00 -42.42
C GLN A 445 5.65 3.03 -42.39
N ARG A 446 6.24 3.35 -43.54
CA ARG A 446 7.29 4.38 -43.63
C ARG A 446 6.76 5.75 -43.20
N ARG A 447 5.60 6.17 -43.71
CA ARG A 447 4.96 7.43 -43.31
C ARG A 447 4.75 7.53 -41.80
N ILE A 448 4.25 6.46 -41.17
CA ILE A 448 3.98 6.45 -39.73
C ILE A 448 5.27 6.47 -38.92
N ALA A 449 6.29 5.74 -39.36
CA ALA A 449 7.61 5.77 -38.73
C ALA A 449 8.22 7.17 -38.80
N ASP A 450 8.16 7.84 -39.95
CA ASP A 450 8.62 9.21 -40.13
C ASP A 450 7.85 10.18 -39.22
N LYS A 451 6.51 10.04 -39.15
CA LYS A 451 5.65 10.83 -38.27
C LYS A 451 6.00 10.64 -36.79
N LYS A 452 6.28 9.41 -36.35
CA LYS A 452 6.70 9.09 -34.99
C LYS A 452 8.03 9.77 -34.65
N LEU A 453 9.01 9.67 -35.55
CA LEU A 453 10.35 10.23 -35.37
C LEU A 453 10.31 11.76 -35.23
N VAL A 454 9.48 12.44 -36.02
CA VAL A 454 9.26 13.90 -35.90
C VAL A 454 8.65 14.28 -34.55
N LEU A 455 7.66 13.53 -34.05
CA LEU A 455 7.04 13.79 -32.75
C LEU A 455 8.01 13.55 -31.58
N GLU A 456 8.85 12.52 -31.68
CA GLU A 456 9.90 12.26 -30.69
C GLU A 456 10.94 13.38 -30.65
N GLN A 457 11.31 13.92 -31.83
CA GLN A 457 12.22 15.07 -31.92
C GLN A 457 11.63 16.34 -31.29
N ILE A 458 10.36 16.64 -31.57
CA ILE A 458 9.66 17.79 -30.97
C ILE A 458 9.64 17.67 -29.45
N ASN A 459 9.18 16.54 -28.92
CA ASN A 459 9.11 16.29 -27.48
C ASN A 459 10.51 16.31 -26.79
N SER A 460 11.57 15.93 -27.51
CA SER A 460 12.95 16.00 -26.99
C SER A 460 13.54 17.41 -27.01
N SER A 461 13.04 18.30 -27.88
CA SER A 461 13.51 19.68 -27.97
C SER A 461 12.84 20.59 -26.94
N ASP A 462 11.58 20.35 -26.60
CA ASP A 462 10.89 21.04 -25.49
C ASP A 462 11.54 20.69 -24.13
N ALA A 463 12.01 19.45 -23.94
CA ALA A 463 12.74 19.04 -22.73
C ALA A 463 14.14 19.68 -22.59
N SER A 464 14.69 20.31 -23.65
CA SER A 464 16.03 20.92 -23.63
C SER A 464 16.04 22.41 -23.34
N CYS A 465 14.87 23.08 -23.30
CA CYS A 465 14.77 24.50 -22.95
C CYS A 465 14.69 24.75 -21.44
N ASP A 466 14.36 23.75 -20.62
CA ASP A 466 14.17 23.91 -19.17
C ASP A 466 15.47 23.77 -18.34
N ASP A 467 16.61 23.44 -18.96
CA ASP A 467 17.86 23.09 -18.25
C ASP A 467 18.91 24.22 -18.21
N ILE A 468 18.54 25.49 -18.45
CA ILE A 468 19.48 26.62 -18.47
C ILE A 468 19.39 27.55 -17.23
N THR A 469 18.51 27.31 -16.26
CA THR A 469 18.49 28.14 -15.03
C THR A 469 18.35 27.34 -13.74
N ALA A 470 19.47 26.79 -13.25
CA ALA A 470 19.72 26.60 -11.81
C ALA A 470 21.22 26.33 -11.55
N HIS A 471 21.95 27.40 -11.21
CA HIS A 471 23.18 27.32 -10.42
C HIS A 471 22.85 27.44 -8.93
#